data_AF-A0A354WAZ2-F1
#
_entry.id   AF-A0A354WAZ2-F1
#
_cell.length_a   1.000
_cell.length_b   1.000
_cell.length_c   1.000
_cell.angle_alpha   90.00
_cell.angle_beta   90.00
_cell.angle_gamma   90.00
#
_symmetry.space_group_name_H-M   'P 1'
#
loop_
_entity.id
_entity.type
_entity.pdbx_description
1 polymer ?
#
loop_
_entity_poly.entity_id
_entity_poly.type
_entity_poly.pdbx_seq_one_letter_code
_entity_poly.pdbx_strand_id
1 'polypeptide(L)'
;MRATNDIQIIAEKTGFSQVKIAKIKEHIFFKEHQLDDGIRLFDPDPDIADAWFRLQEGDYNDQDLRLLKHEYFEARFEGIFQTDYRTSHNATIKSGRTWTP
;
A
#
# COMPACT_ATOMS: atom_id res chain seq x y z
N MET A 1 -1.62 18.23 3.22
CA MET A 1 -1.01 17.18 2.40
C MET A 1 0.49 17.42 2.31
N ARG A 2 1.32 16.66 3.04
CA ARG A 2 2.77 16.59 2.78
C ARG A 2 3.01 15.50 1.73
N ALA A 3 2.61 15.79 0.50
CA ALA A 3 3.26 15.24 -0.69
C ALA A 3 4.46 16.19 -0.96
N THR A 4 5.60 15.74 -1.45
CA THR A 4 5.71 15.53 -2.91
C THR A 4 6.89 14.66 -3.33
N ASN A 5 7.94 14.50 -2.53
CA ASN A 5 9.17 13.90 -3.03
C ASN A 5 9.12 12.37 -3.12
N ASP A 6 8.64 11.68 -2.10
CA ASP A 6 8.66 10.21 -2.09
C ASP A 6 7.76 9.58 -3.15
N ILE A 7 6.55 10.11 -3.37
CA ILE A 7 5.65 9.65 -4.44
C ILE A 7 6.33 9.74 -5.81
N GLN A 8 6.98 10.88 -6.09
CA GLN A 8 7.68 11.09 -7.35
C GLN A 8 8.91 10.17 -7.44
N ILE A 9 9.76 10.14 -6.42
CA ILE A 9 10.97 9.32 -6.38
C ILE A 9 10.62 7.84 -6.58
N ILE A 10 9.66 7.31 -5.82
CA ILE A 10 9.27 5.90 -5.91
C ILE A 10 8.69 5.61 -7.29
N ALA A 11 7.86 6.51 -7.84
CA ALA A 11 7.32 6.37 -9.20
C ALA A 11 8.44 6.30 -10.26
N GLU A 12 9.43 7.20 -10.18
CA GLU A 12 10.58 7.23 -11.08
C GLU A 12 11.45 5.97 -10.95
N LYS A 13 11.71 5.51 -9.71
CA LYS A 13 12.57 4.35 -9.44
C LYS A 13 11.92 3.00 -9.74
N THR A 14 10.61 2.89 -9.63
CA THR A 14 9.87 1.62 -9.79
C THR A 14 9.12 1.51 -11.12
N GLY A 15 8.94 2.62 -11.85
CA GLY A 15 8.12 2.69 -13.05
C GLY A 15 6.60 2.68 -12.80
N PHE A 16 6.16 2.73 -11.54
CA PHE A 16 4.74 2.91 -11.21
C PHE A 16 4.33 4.36 -11.46
N SER A 17 3.06 4.61 -11.80
CA SER A 17 2.58 6.00 -11.91
C SER A 17 2.46 6.65 -10.53
N GLN A 18 2.73 7.95 -10.45
CA GLN A 18 2.59 8.72 -9.20
C GLN A 18 1.18 8.58 -8.60
N VAL A 19 0.14 8.48 -9.43
CA VAL A 19 -1.25 8.25 -8.98
C VAL A 19 -1.39 6.91 -8.24
N LYS A 20 -0.72 5.84 -8.71
CA LYS A 20 -0.73 4.55 -8.01
C LYS A 20 0.01 4.64 -6.67
N ILE A 21 1.20 5.25 -6.66
CA ILE A 21 2.00 5.40 -5.45
C ILE A 21 1.30 6.27 -4.41
N ALA A 22 0.69 7.38 -4.83
CA ALA A 22 -0.11 8.25 -3.97
C ALA A 22 -1.28 7.48 -3.34
N LYS A 23 -1.98 6.65 -4.12
CA LYS A 23 -3.08 5.84 -3.61
C LYS A 23 -2.62 4.80 -2.58
N ILE A 24 -1.50 4.13 -2.84
CA ILE A 24 -0.91 3.16 -1.91
C ILE A 24 -0.53 3.87 -0.61
N LYS A 25 0.19 5.00 -0.71
CA LYS A 25 0.60 5.80 0.44
C LYS A 25 -0.59 6.25 1.28
N GLU A 26 -1.64 6.73 0.63
CA GLU A 26 -2.88 7.13 1.30
C GLU A 26 -3.52 5.93 2.02
N HIS A 27 -3.66 4.79 1.34
CA HIS A 27 -4.22 3.55 1.89
C HIS A 27 -3.48 3.08 3.15
N ILE A 28 -2.16 2.95 3.11
CA ILE A 28 -1.42 2.34 4.23
C ILE A 28 -1.13 3.30 5.40
N PHE A 29 -1.04 4.62 5.15
CA PHE A 29 -0.58 5.56 6.19
C PHE A 29 -1.61 6.59 6.65
N PHE A 30 -2.64 6.90 5.85
CA PHE A 30 -3.47 8.10 6.08
C PHE A 30 -4.97 7.87 6.01
N LYS A 31 -5.42 6.73 5.47
CA LYS A 31 -6.83 6.40 5.33
C LYS A 31 -7.29 5.57 6.52
N GLU A 32 -8.47 5.87 7.05
CA GLU A 32 -9.15 5.01 8.01
C GLU A 32 -9.88 3.88 7.28
N HIS A 33 -9.88 2.72 7.91
CA HIS A 33 -10.50 1.50 7.39
C HIS A 33 -11.50 0.96 8.40
N GLN A 34 -12.56 0.33 7.90
CA GLN A 34 -13.39 -0.53 8.74
C GLN A 34 -12.60 -1.80 9.04
N LEU A 35 -11.99 -1.83 10.22
CA LEU A 35 -11.35 -3.02 10.80
C LEU A 35 -12.38 -3.79 11.64
N ASP A 36 -12.01 -4.95 12.15
CA ASP A 36 -12.92 -5.79 12.95
C ASP A 36 -13.27 -5.14 14.30
N ASP A 37 -12.38 -4.29 14.82
CA ASP A 37 -12.51 -3.62 16.12
C ASP A 37 -13.04 -2.18 16.01
N GLY A 38 -13.21 -1.64 14.79
CA GLY A 38 -13.74 -0.31 14.56
C GLY A 38 -13.19 0.38 13.31
N ILE A 39 -13.56 1.64 13.13
CA ILE A 39 -13.02 2.49 12.07
C ILE A 39 -11.81 3.24 12.62
N ARG A 40 -10.63 2.98 12.06
CA ARG A 40 -9.37 3.61 12.48
C ARG A 40 -8.29 3.47 11.40
N LEU A 41 -7.17 4.16 11.60
CA LEU A 41 -5.94 3.92 10.84
C LEU A 41 -5.36 2.54 11.19
N PHE A 42 -4.56 2.00 10.27
CA PHE A 42 -3.72 0.84 10.58
C PHE A 42 -2.72 1.15 11.69
N ASP A 43 -2.36 0.11 12.45
CA ASP A 43 -1.26 0.20 13.40
C ASP A 43 0.07 0.35 12.63
N PRO A 44 1.04 1.12 13.15
CA PRO A 44 2.34 1.27 12.51
C PRO A 44 3.05 -0.09 12.34
N ASP A 45 3.54 -0.34 11.13
CA ASP A 45 4.23 -1.58 10.76
C ASP A 45 5.69 -1.25 10.34
N PRO A 46 6.71 -1.77 11.05
CA PRO A 46 8.11 -1.50 10.74
C PRO A 46 8.54 -2.07 9.38
N ASP A 47 7.99 -3.20 8.94
CA ASP A 47 8.37 -3.82 7.68
C ASP A 47 7.84 -2.99 6.49
N ILE A 48 6.64 -2.42 6.62
CA ILE A 48 6.09 -1.45 5.66
C ILE A 48 6.94 -0.18 5.62
N ALA A 49 7.35 0.33 6.78
CA ALA A 49 8.18 1.53 6.87
C ALA A 49 9.55 1.33 6.19
N ASP A 50 10.20 0.20 6.46
CA ASP A 50 11.50 -0.15 5.86
C ASP A 50 11.37 -0.40 4.35
N ALA A 51 10.30 -1.06 3.91
CA ALA A 51 10.01 -1.22 2.48
C ALA A 51 9.82 0.13 1.78
N TRP A 52 9.06 1.04 2.40
CA TRP A 52 8.86 2.39 1.87
C TRP A 52 10.18 3.16 1.76
N PHE A 53 11.05 3.05 2.77
CA PHE A 53 12.37 3.65 2.75
C PHE A 53 13.26 3.07 1.64
N ARG A 54 13.33 1.75 1.47
CA ARG A 54 14.08 1.12 0.38
C ARG A 54 13.57 1.53 -1.01
N LEU A 55 12.25 1.65 -1.17
CA LEU A 55 11.63 2.15 -2.40
C LEU A 55 12.06 3.58 -2.72
N GLN A 56 12.17 4.43 -1.71
CA GLN A 56 12.69 5.79 -1.87
C GLN A 56 14.19 5.79 -2.23
N GLU A 57 15.01 4.94 -1.61
CA GLU A 57 16.45 4.87 -1.86
C GLU A 57 16.77 4.16 -3.18
N GLY A 58 15.86 3.36 -3.73
CA GLY A 58 16.09 2.57 -4.94
C GLY A 58 16.82 1.26 -4.69
N ASP A 59 17.03 0.90 -3.42
CA ASP A 59 17.61 -0.37 -2.97
C ASP A 59 16.49 -1.37 -2.59
N TYR A 60 15.38 -1.30 -3.32
CA TYR A 60 14.21 -2.14 -3.08
C TYR A 60 14.40 -3.53 -3.67
N ASN A 61 13.71 -4.50 -3.07
CA ASN A 61 13.69 -5.87 -3.54
C ASN A 61 12.31 -6.27 -4.10
N ASP A 62 12.18 -7.52 -4.53
CA ASP A 62 10.93 -8.04 -5.10
C ASP A 62 9.75 -8.01 -4.12
N GLN A 63 9.99 -8.12 -2.81
CA GLN A 63 8.92 -8.03 -1.81
C GLN A 63 8.40 -6.60 -1.68
N ASP A 64 9.27 -5.59 -1.77
CA ASP A 64 8.85 -4.19 -1.76
C ASP A 64 7.95 -3.87 -2.98
N LEU A 65 8.27 -4.44 -4.15
CA LEU A 65 7.40 -4.34 -5.33
C LEU A 65 6.09 -5.13 -5.18
N ARG A 66 6.11 -6.25 -4.44
CA ARG A 66 4.90 -7.02 -4.12
C ARG A 66 3.99 -6.26 -3.16
N LEU A 67 4.55 -5.57 -2.16
CA LEU A 67 3.81 -4.64 -1.30
C LEU A 67 3.03 -3.63 -2.16
N LEU A 68 3.71 -2.92 -3.07
CA LEU A 68 3.05 -1.94 -3.93
C LEU A 68 1.89 -2.53 -4.76
N LYS A 69 2.05 -3.77 -5.27
CA LYS A 69 1.01 -4.46 -6.04
C LYS A 69 -0.15 -4.93 -5.15
N HIS A 70 0.17 -5.42 -3.95
CA HIS A 70 -0.77 -5.86 -2.94
C HIS A 70 -1.66 -4.69 -2.54
N GLU A 71 -1.06 -3.65 -1.99
CA GLU A 71 -1.75 -2.48 -1.45
C GLU A 71 -2.55 -1.74 -2.52
N TYR A 72 -2.04 -1.64 -3.75
CA TYR A 72 -2.80 -1.01 -4.82
C TYR A 72 -4.08 -1.78 -5.17
N PHE A 73 -4.00 -3.10 -5.22
CA PHE A 73 -5.16 -3.92 -5.51
C PHE A 73 -6.17 -3.83 -4.36
N GLU A 74 -5.71 -3.97 -3.11
CA GLU A 74 -6.54 -3.89 -1.93
C GLU A 74 -7.29 -2.55 -1.87
N ALA A 75 -6.57 -1.43 -2.00
CA ALA A 75 -7.15 -0.08 -1.98
C ALA A 75 -8.16 0.17 -3.10
N ARG A 76 -7.98 -0.47 -4.26
CA ARG A 76 -8.93 -0.42 -5.38
C ARG A 76 -10.16 -1.27 -5.10
N PHE A 77 -9.96 -2.48 -4.58
CA PHE A 77 -11.03 -3.41 -4.26
C PHE A 77 -11.94 -2.82 -3.17
N GLU A 78 -11.35 -2.39 -2.06
CA GLU A 78 -12.06 -1.78 -0.93
C GLU A 78 -12.87 -0.57 -1.40
N GLY A 79 -12.26 0.34 -2.19
CA GLY A 79 -12.96 1.54 -2.66
C GLY A 79 -14.04 1.29 -3.72
N ILE A 80 -13.90 0.29 -4.59
CA ILE A 80 -14.91 -0.02 -5.62
C ILE A 80 -16.10 -0.76 -5.00
N PHE A 81 -15.82 -1.73 -4.12
CA PHE A 81 -16.84 -2.62 -3.55
C PHE A 81 -17.32 -2.16 -2.17
N GLN A 82 -16.75 -1.10 -1.61
CA GLN A 82 -17.10 -0.53 -0.30
C GLN A 82 -17.07 -1.60 0.80
N THR A 83 -16.01 -2.41 0.80
CA THR A 83 -15.85 -3.54 1.74
C THR A 83 -15.10 -3.11 2.99
N ASP A 84 -15.19 -3.91 4.05
CA ASP A 84 -14.21 -3.87 5.15
C ASP A 84 -12.81 -4.29 4.67
N TYR A 85 -11.81 -3.99 5.51
CA TYR A 85 -10.41 -4.32 5.27
C TYR A 85 -10.19 -5.82 5.10
N ARG A 86 -10.77 -6.64 5.98
CA ARG A 86 -10.54 -8.10 5.98
C ARG A 86 -10.98 -8.71 4.65
N THR A 87 -12.11 -8.25 4.11
CA THR A 87 -12.68 -8.71 2.84
C THR A 87 -11.79 -8.30 1.66
N SER A 88 -11.34 -7.04 1.60
CA SER A 88 -10.44 -6.59 0.53
C SER A 88 -9.09 -7.29 0.61
N HIS A 89 -8.52 -7.45 1.80
CA HIS A 89 -7.23 -8.13 2.02
C HIS A 89 -7.28 -9.59 1.58
N ASN A 90 -8.33 -10.33 1.98
CA ASN A 90 -8.53 -11.70 1.55
C ASN A 90 -8.70 -11.83 0.03
N ALA A 91 -9.39 -10.87 -0.61
CA ALA A 91 -9.51 -10.82 -2.06
C ALA A 91 -8.13 -10.58 -2.73
N THR A 92 -7.30 -9.71 -2.15
CA THR A 92 -5.92 -9.46 -2.61
C THR A 92 -5.09 -10.73 -2.57
N ILE A 93 -5.08 -11.46 -1.45
CA ILE A 93 -4.37 -12.73 -1.30
C ILE A 93 -4.89 -13.77 -2.32
N LYS A 94 -6.22 -13.94 -2.40
CA LYS A 94 -6.84 -14.89 -3.34
C LYS A 94 -6.49 -14.60 -4.80
N SER A 95 -6.20 -13.34 -5.12
CA SER A 95 -5.78 -12.91 -6.46
C SER A 95 -4.30 -13.22 -6.78
N GLY A 96 -3.56 -13.85 -5.86
CA GLY A 96 -2.14 -14.19 -5.99
C GLY A 96 -1.18 -13.04 -5.68
N ARG A 97 -1.69 -11.91 -5.18
CA ARG A 97 -0.89 -10.74 -4.81
C ARG A 97 -0.47 -10.86 -3.35
N THR A 98 0.27 -11.90 -3.00
CA THR A 98 0.76 -12.07 -1.63
C THR A 98 1.98 -11.18 -1.38
N TRP A 99 2.01 -10.53 -0.23
CA TRP A 99 3.20 -9.89 0.30
C TRP A 99 3.57 -10.59 1.61
N THR A 100 4.85 -10.90 1.76
CA THR A 100 5.42 -11.52 2.95
C THR A 100 6.66 -10.68 3.27
N PRO A 101 6.65 -9.88 4.34
CA PRO A 101 7.79 -9.06 4.72
C PRO A 101 9.07 -9.87 4.88
#